data_AF-A6DFP5-F1
#
_entry.id   AF-A6DFP5-F1
#
_cell.length_a   1.000
_cell.length_b   1.000
_cell.length_c   1.000
_cell.angle_alpha   90.00
_cell.angle_beta   90.00
_cell.angle_gamma   90.00
#
_symmetry.space_group_name_H-M   'P 1'
#
loop_
_entity.id
_entity.type
_entity.pdbx_description
1 polymer ?
#
loop_
_entity_poly.entity_id
_entity_poly.type
_entity_poly.pdbx_seq_one_letter_code
_entity_poly.pdbx_strand_id
1 'polypeptide(L)'
;MKQLTLFLLVLCFSSCIQTDSEHQWLSGNEHHRIDTVARHLRGNDVVMWEVDFRYKKLYEALEAKNDAYALYQLKKIKLAMSNGSERRPKRKKSYEWFFTNAIPPMEKAINEKGDTMTEFKNFTNKCMTCHSMEGVPFMPIEQPWLSHN
;
A
#
# COMPACT_ATOMS: atom_id res chain seq x y z
N MET A 1 -22.42 35.24 51.24
CA MET A 1 -22.92 34.04 50.51
C MET A 1 -23.46 34.32 49.09
N LYS A 2 -23.77 35.56 48.69
CA LYS A 2 -24.22 35.87 47.30
C LYS A 2 -23.10 36.24 46.30
N GLN A 3 -21.88 36.45 46.79
CA GLN A 3 -20.71 36.86 45.98
C GLN A 3 -19.85 35.67 45.53
N LEU A 4 -20.02 34.49 46.14
CA LEU A 4 -19.21 33.30 45.84
C LEU A 4 -19.79 32.46 44.68
N THR A 5 -21.07 32.62 44.39
CA THR A 5 -21.78 31.91 43.31
C THR A 5 -21.55 32.53 41.93
N LEU A 6 -21.07 33.77 41.85
CA LEU A 6 -20.83 34.46 40.58
C LEU A 6 -19.47 34.09 39.95
N PHE A 7 -18.50 33.67 40.77
CA PHE A 7 -17.16 33.33 40.29
C PHE A 7 -17.05 31.93 39.66
N LEU A 8 -17.96 31.02 40.02
CA LEU A 8 -17.96 29.65 39.49
C LEU A 8 -18.59 29.55 38.09
N LEU A 9 -19.39 30.54 37.68
CA LEU A 9 -20.06 30.52 36.36
C LEU A 9 -19.17 31.04 35.23
N VAL A 10 -18.12 31.83 35.54
CA VAL A 10 -17.22 32.44 34.56
C VAL A 10 -16.09 31.50 34.15
N LEU A 11 -15.72 30.53 34.99
CA LEU A 11 -14.65 29.55 34.70
C LEU A 11 -15.05 28.45 33.70
N CYS A 12 -16.34 28.31 33.36
CA CYS A 12 -16.80 27.31 32.39
C CYS A 12 -16.74 27.77 30.92
N PHE A 13 -16.50 29.05 30.63
CA PHE A 13 -16.45 29.54 29.24
C PHE A 13 -15.04 29.53 28.61
N SER A 14 -13.98 29.28 29.38
CA SER A 14 -12.60 29.27 28.85
C SER A 14 -12.12 27.91 28.34
N SER A 15 -12.93 26.86 28.39
CA SER A 15 -12.58 25.54 27.82
C SER A 15 -13.15 25.37 26.42
N CYS A 16 -12.64 26.14 25.45
CA CYS A 16 -12.57 25.79 24.01
C CYS A 16 -12.03 26.97 23.21
N ILE A 17 -10.76 27.31 23.40
CA ILE A 17 -9.99 27.89 22.29
C ILE A 17 -9.24 26.70 21.70
N GLN A 18 -9.84 26.08 20.67
CA GLN A 18 -9.08 25.21 19.78
C GLN A 18 -7.99 26.08 19.17
N THR A 19 -6.75 25.83 19.57
CA THR A 19 -5.60 26.37 18.86
C THR A 19 -5.64 25.77 17.46
N ASP A 20 -6.02 26.60 16.48
CA ASP A 20 -5.93 26.24 15.06
C ASP A 20 -4.51 25.72 14.81
N SER A 21 -4.39 24.45 14.44
CA SER A 21 -3.09 23.84 14.16
C SER A 21 -2.40 24.66 13.07
N GLU A 22 -1.16 25.12 13.33
CA GLU A 22 -0.30 25.99 12.52
C GLU A 22 0.05 25.50 11.10
N HIS A 23 -0.62 24.46 10.60
CA HIS A 23 -0.36 23.87 9.30
C HIS A 23 -1.09 24.64 8.20
N GLN A 24 -0.45 25.68 7.65
CA GLN A 24 -1.00 26.51 6.56
C GLN A 24 -1.46 25.69 5.34
N TRP A 25 -0.82 24.55 5.06
CA TRP A 25 -1.20 23.63 3.96
C TRP A 25 -2.44 22.77 4.26
N LEU A 26 -2.84 22.64 5.54
CA LEU A 26 -3.95 21.82 6.01
C LEU A 26 -5.05 22.71 6.63
N SER A 27 -5.57 23.62 5.81
CA SER A 27 -6.57 24.62 6.16
C SER A 27 -7.99 24.23 5.72
N GLY A 28 -8.99 25.04 6.06
CA GLY A 28 -10.41 24.79 5.73
C GLY A 28 -11.14 23.91 6.74
N ASN A 29 -12.36 23.49 6.42
CA ASN A 29 -13.17 22.63 7.28
C ASN A 29 -12.58 21.20 7.37
N GLU A 30 -13.08 20.41 8.33
CA GLU A 30 -12.60 19.05 8.58
C GLU A 30 -12.58 18.18 7.32
N HIS A 31 -13.65 18.20 6.52
CA HIS A 31 -13.74 17.45 5.26
C HIS A 31 -12.62 17.84 4.29
N HIS A 32 -12.37 19.14 4.10
CA HIS A 32 -11.30 19.63 3.23
C HIS A 32 -9.92 19.20 3.73
N ARG A 33 -9.71 19.19 5.04
CA ARG A 33 -8.45 18.74 5.66
C ARG A 33 -8.24 17.24 5.44
N ILE A 34 -9.28 16.42 5.63
CA ILE A 34 -9.23 14.98 5.36
C ILE A 34 -8.96 14.71 3.88
N ASP A 35 -9.64 15.40 2.96
CA ASP A 35 -9.39 15.28 1.52
C ASP A 35 -7.96 15.66 1.17
N THR A 36 -7.42 16.68 1.83
CA THR A 36 -6.04 17.13 1.63
C THR A 36 -5.06 16.05 2.08
N VAL A 37 -5.24 15.47 3.27
CA VAL A 37 -4.43 14.33 3.73
C VAL A 37 -4.55 13.15 2.75
N ALA A 38 -5.76 12.81 2.30
CA ALA A 38 -5.99 11.72 1.37
C ALA A 38 -5.26 11.92 0.03
N ARG A 39 -5.19 13.16 -0.49
CA ARG A 39 -4.38 13.48 -1.68
C ARG A 39 -2.89 13.26 -1.45
N HIS A 40 -2.38 13.61 -0.27
CA HIS A 40 -0.97 13.45 0.09
C HIS A 40 -0.54 11.98 0.26
N LEU A 41 -1.48 11.07 0.55
CA LEU A 41 -1.23 9.62 0.50
C LEU A 41 -0.93 9.09 -0.90
N ARG A 42 -1.07 9.95 -1.94
CA ARG A 42 -0.83 9.63 -3.35
C ARG A 42 -1.61 8.40 -3.80
N GLY A 43 -1.18 7.79 -4.90
CA GLY A 43 -1.91 6.75 -5.59
C GLY A 43 -1.23 5.41 -5.62
N ASN A 44 -1.47 4.74 -6.76
CA ASN A 44 -0.86 3.47 -7.05
C ASN A 44 0.67 3.58 -7.25
N ASP A 45 1.19 4.77 -7.52
CA ASP A 45 2.61 5.06 -7.64
C ASP A 45 3.39 4.71 -6.35
N VAL A 46 2.89 5.12 -5.19
CA VAL A 46 3.52 4.77 -3.89
C VAL A 46 3.36 3.28 -3.58
N VAL A 47 2.21 2.69 -3.96
CA VAL A 47 1.98 1.24 -3.82
C VAL A 47 2.97 0.46 -4.66
N MET A 48 3.18 0.83 -5.92
CA MET A 48 4.10 0.16 -6.82
C MET A 48 5.55 0.31 -6.37
N TRP A 49 5.91 1.41 -5.68
CA TRP A 49 7.23 1.55 -5.07
C TRP A 49 7.48 0.52 -3.96
N GLU A 50 6.52 0.33 -3.05
CA GLU A 50 6.64 -0.75 -2.06
C GLU A 50 6.63 -2.12 -2.76
N VAL A 51 5.71 -2.35 -3.71
CA VAL A 51 5.61 -3.63 -4.41
C VAL A 51 6.90 -3.98 -5.16
N ASP A 52 7.57 -3.03 -5.82
CA ASP A 52 8.87 -3.25 -6.48
C ASP A 52 9.94 -3.69 -5.47
N PHE A 53 10.06 -2.97 -4.35
CA PHE A 53 10.99 -3.33 -3.28
C PHE A 53 10.71 -4.75 -2.76
N ARG A 54 9.44 -5.07 -2.48
CA ARG A 54 9.02 -6.38 -1.95
C ARG A 54 9.21 -7.49 -2.98
N TYR A 55 8.99 -7.21 -4.27
CA TYR A 55 9.21 -8.13 -5.38
C TYR A 55 10.69 -8.50 -5.50
N LYS A 56 11.60 -7.53 -5.38
CA LYS A 56 13.05 -7.78 -5.34
C LYS A 56 13.44 -8.60 -4.12
N LYS A 57 12.89 -8.29 -2.94
CA LYS A 57 13.11 -9.10 -1.72
C LYS A 57 12.51 -10.50 -1.80
N LEU A 58 11.42 -10.68 -2.54
CA LEU A 58 10.87 -12.00 -2.83
C LEU A 58 11.87 -12.82 -3.66
N TYR A 59 12.42 -12.26 -4.74
CA TYR A 59 13.49 -12.91 -5.52
C TYR A 59 14.67 -13.33 -4.65
N GLU A 60 15.23 -12.40 -3.88
CA GLU A 60 16.37 -12.67 -2.97
C GLU A 60 16.04 -13.81 -1.98
N ALA A 61 14.82 -13.84 -1.46
CA ALA A 61 14.39 -14.89 -0.54
C ALA A 61 14.31 -16.27 -1.21
N LEU A 62 13.83 -16.33 -2.46
CA LEU A 62 13.72 -17.57 -3.22
C LEU A 62 15.09 -18.13 -3.60
N GLU A 63 16.01 -17.28 -4.06
CA GLU A 63 17.40 -17.64 -4.34
C GLU A 63 18.10 -18.20 -3.08
N ALA A 64 17.85 -17.57 -1.93
CA ALA A 64 18.37 -18.01 -0.64
C ALA A 64 17.64 -19.25 -0.06
N LYS A 65 16.64 -19.79 -0.76
CA LYS A 65 15.77 -20.89 -0.29
C LYS A 65 15.15 -20.62 1.08
N ASN A 66 14.82 -19.36 1.35
CA ASN A 66 14.21 -18.91 2.59
C ASN A 66 12.69 -18.76 2.43
N ASP A 67 11.98 -19.89 2.49
CA ASP A 67 10.52 -19.96 2.26
C ASP A 67 9.73 -19.02 3.18
N ALA A 68 10.14 -18.90 4.46
CA ALA A 68 9.48 -18.04 5.42
C ALA A 68 9.61 -16.56 5.03
N TYR A 69 10.79 -16.14 4.58
CA TYR A 69 11.01 -14.78 4.11
C TYR A 69 10.29 -14.53 2.78
N ALA A 70 10.26 -15.50 1.87
CA ALA A 70 9.52 -15.40 0.61
C ALA A 70 8.01 -15.22 0.86
N LEU A 71 7.41 -16.04 1.72
CA LEU A 71 6.01 -15.90 2.11
C LEU A 71 5.73 -14.56 2.78
N TYR A 72 6.65 -14.07 3.63
CA TYR A 72 6.52 -12.76 4.24
C TYR A 72 6.46 -11.66 3.18
N GLN A 73 7.37 -11.67 2.20
CA GLN A 73 7.38 -10.65 1.15
C GLN A 73 6.14 -10.74 0.25
N LEU A 74 5.71 -11.95 -0.14
CA LEU A 74 4.49 -12.14 -0.93
C LEU A 74 3.25 -11.62 -0.17
N LYS A 75 3.15 -11.88 1.14
CA LYS A 75 2.08 -11.33 1.99
C LYS A 75 2.11 -9.80 2.05
N LYS A 76 3.30 -9.20 2.10
CA LYS A 76 3.45 -7.73 2.07
C LYS A 76 3.07 -7.13 0.71
N ILE A 77 3.39 -7.80 -0.40
CA ILE A 77 2.88 -7.42 -1.73
C ILE A 77 1.35 -7.43 -1.73
N LYS A 78 0.73 -8.53 -1.27
CA LYS A 78 -0.73 -8.65 -1.19
C LYS A 78 -1.36 -7.53 -0.35
N LEU A 79 -0.76 -7.21 0.81
CA LEU A 79 -1.23 -6.15 1.69
C LEU A 79 -1.14 -4.76 1.03
N ALA A 80 0.02 -4.43 0.44
CA ALA A 80 0.20 -3.14 -0.26
C ALA A 80 -0.82 -2.98 -1.39
N MET A 81 -1.04 -4.03 -2.18
CA MET A 81 -2.04 -4.06 -3.23
C MET A 81 -3.47 -3.92 -2.69
N SER A 82 -3.79 -4.54 -1.54
CA SER A 82 -5.13 -4.44 -0.92
C SER A 82 -5.44 -2.99 -0.53
N ASN A 83 -4.50 -2.36 0.17
CA ASN A 83 -4.62 -0.95 0.57
C ASN A 83 -4.64 -0.01 -0.65
N GLY A 84 -3.98 -0.38 -1.75
CA GLY A 84 -4.04 0.31 -3.04
C GLY A 84 -5.43 0.24 -3.67
N SER A 85 -6.03 -0.96 -3.68
CA SER A 85 -7.36 -1.21 -4.24
C SER A 85 -8.45 -0.41 -3.54
N GLU A 86 -8.42 -0.34 -2.19
CA GLU A 86 -9.38 0.43 -1.40
C GLU A 86 -9.40 1.92 -1.78
N ARG A 87 -8.22 2.51 -1.97
CA ARG A 87 -8.07 3.94 -2.33
C ARG A 87 -8.35 4.21 -3.82
N ARG A 88 -8.48 3.18 -4.65
CA ARG A 88 -8.58 3.29 -6.12
C ARG A 88 -9.69 2.41 -6.70
N PRO A 89 -10.96 2.65 -6.35
CA PRO A 89 -12.09 1.80 -6.79
C PRO A 89 -12.23 1.70 -8.32
N LYS A 90 -11.81 2.73 -9.07
CA LYS A 90 -11.81 2.71 -10.55
C LYS A 90 -10.89 1.64 -11.17
N ARG A 91 -9.91 1.15 -10.41
CA ARG A 91 -8.92 0.14 -10.84
C ARG A 91 -9.25 -1.25 -10.31
N LYS A 92 -10.36 -1.43 -9.59
CA LYS A 92 -10.73 -2.68 -8.89
C LYS A 92 -10.57 -3.94 -9.74
N LYS A 93 -10.92 -3.89 -11.03
CA LYS A 93 -10.84 -5.04 -11.95
C LYS A 93 -9.42 -5.60 -12.11
N SER A 94 -8.39 -4.75 -12.21
CA SER A 94 -7.00 -5.22 -12.34
C SER A 94 -6.46 -5.78 -11.04
N TYR A 95 -6.81 -5.16 -9.91
CA TYR A 95 -6.50 -5.66 -8.58
C TYR A 95 -7.14 -7.03 -8.33
N GLU A 96 -8.43 -7.20 -8.61
CA GLU A 96 -9.13 -8.48 -8.49
C GLU A 96 -8.47 -9.54 -9.37
N TRP A 97 -8.16 -9.22 -10.62
CA TRP A 97 -7.43 -10.12 -11.50
C TRP A 97 -6.08 -10.52 -10.89
N PHE A 98 -5.32 -9.56 -10.33
CA PHE A 98 -4.04 -9.83 -9.68
C PHE A 98 -4.19 -10.76 -8.47
N PHE A 99 -5.18 -10.51 -7.60
CA PHE A 99 -5.43 -11.36 -6.43
C PHE A 99 -5.89 -12.76 -6.79
N THR A 100 -6.65 -12.92 -7.87
CA THR A 100 -7.12 -14.23 -8.33
C THR A 100 -6.03 -15.00 -9.06
N ASN A 101 -5.20 -14.34 -9.88
CA ASN A 101 -4.33 -15.03 -10.85
C ASN A 101 -2.84 -14.99 -10.49
N ALA A 102 -2.37 -13.94 -9.79
CA ALA A 102 -0.95 -13.76 -9.48
C ALA A 102 -0.57 -14.32 -8.12
N ILE A 103 -1.27 -13.94 -7.05
CA ILE A 103 -0.91 -14.33 -5.68
C ILE A 103 -1.00 -15.86 -5.44
N PRO A 104 -2.12 -16.55 -5.76
CA PRO A 104 -2.30 -17.93 -5.31
C PRO A 104 -1.28 -18.92 -5.89
N PRO A 105 -0.92 -18.87 -7.19
CA PRO A 105 0.10 -19.76 -7.73
C PRO A 105 1.47 -19.60 -7.08
N MET A 106 1.91 -18.35 -6.83
CA MET A 106 3.19 -18.09 -6.16
C MET A 106 3.17 -18.57 -4.71
N GLU A 107 2.07 -18.31 -3.98
CA GLU A 107 1.89 -18.78 -2.61
C GLU A 107 1.92 -20.31 -2.53
N LYS A 108 1.25 -20.99 -3.47
CA LYS A 108 1.28 -22.45 -3.60
C LYS A 108 2.69 -22.96 -3.86
N ALA A 109 3.42 -22.36 -4.80
CA ALA A 109 4.78 -22.77 -5.13
C ALA A 109 5.73 -22.69 -3.92
N ILE A 110 5.62 -21.64 -3.09
CA ILE A 110 6.45 -21.50 -1.89
C ILE A 110 6.04 -22.52 -0.82
N ASN A 111 4.74 -22.67 -0.55
CA ASN A 111 4.26 -23.58 0.51
C ASN A 111 4.53 -25.06 0.20
N GLU A 112 4.41 -25.45 -1.06
CA GLU A 112 4.60 -26.84 -1.50
C GLU A 112 6.05 -27.15 -1.88
N LYS A 113 6.96 -26.18 -1.76
CA LYS A 113 8.36 -26.30 -2.20
C LYS A 113 8.49 -26.77 -3.65
N GLY A 114 7.63 -26.24 -4.51
CA GLY A 114 7.66 -26.50 -5.95
C GLY A 114 8.83 -25.79 -6.64
N ASP A 115 8.77 -25.70 -7.98
CA ASP A 115 9.71 -24.88 -8.75
C ASP A 115 9.38 -23.38 -8.59
N THR A 116 9.84 -22.82 -7.47
CA THR A 116 9.55 -21.44 -7.06
C THR A 116 10.15 -20.41 -8.01
N MET A 117 11.28 -20.71 -8.65
CA MET A 117 11.94 -19.77 -9.57
C MET A 117 11.25 -19.71 -10.91
N THR A 118 10.76 -20.83 -11.43
CA THR A 118 9.87 -20.82 -12.60
C THR A 118 8.58 -20.08 -12.28
N GLU A 119 7.96 -20.31 -11.12
CA GLU A 119 6.74 -19.59 -10.75
C GLU A 119 7.00 -18.10 -10.50
N PHE A 120 8.17 -17.70 -10.01
CA PHE A 120 8.52 -16.28 -9.86
C PHE A 120 8.60 -15.56 -11.22
N LYS A 121 9.14 -16.21 -12.26
CA LYS A 121 9.12 -15.68 -13.63
C LYS A 121 7.68 -15.56 -14.16
N ASN A 122 6.83 -16.55 -13.89
CA ASN A 122 5.40 -16.47 -14.21
C ASN A 122 4.70 -15.34 -13.45
N PHE A 123 5.01 -15.16 -12.17
CA PHE A 123 4.51 -14.08 -11.33
C PHE A 123 4.88 -12.71 -11.92
N THR A 124 6.11 -12.56 -12.38
CA THR A 124 6.58 -11.34 -13.07
C THR A 124 5.79 -11.04 -14.34
N ASN A 125 5.49 -12.06 -15.15
CA ASN A 125 4.64 -11.89 -16.34
C ASN A 125 3.22 -11.44 -15.96
N LYS A 126 2.68 -11.94 -14.84
CA LYS A 126 1.35 -11.53 -14.35
C LYS A 126 1.35 -10.08 -13.87
N CYS A 127 2.44 -9.60 -13.30
CA CYS A 127 2.60 -8.17 -13.00
C CYS A 127 2.55 -7.32 -14.29
N MET A 128 3.19 -7.77 -15.37
CA MET A 128 3.09 -7.10 -16.70
C MET A 128 1.67 -7.16 -17.30
N THR A 129 0.92 -8.24 -17.07
CA THR A 129 -0.50 -8.31 -17.45
C THR A 129 -1.31 -7.24 -16.73
N CYS A 130 -1.11 -7.07 -15.42
CA CYS A 130 -1.76 -6.01 -14.66
C CYS A 130 -1.39 -4.62 -15.18
N HIS A 131 -0.11 -4.36 -15.49
CA HIS A 131 0.34 -3.10 -16.09
C HIS A 131 -0.36 -2.81 -17.42
N SER A 132 -0.54 -3.83 -18.26
CA SER A 132 -1.29 -3.71 -19.51
C SER A 132 -2.76 -3.37 -19.28
N MET A 133 -3.41 -4.03 -18.32
CA MET A 133 -4.80 -3.73 -17.93
C MET A 133 -4.97 -2.29 -17.41
N GLU A 134 -3.93 -1.75 -16.78
CA GLU A 134 -3.88 -0.39 -16.24
C GLU A 134 -3.43 0.66 -17.27
N GLY A 135 -3.21 0.27 -18.53
CA GLY A 135 -2.80 1.18 -19.60
C GLY A 135 -1.38 1.71 -19.46
N VAL A 136 -0.52 1.02 -18.72
CA VAL A 136 0.89 1.39 -18.50
C VAL A 136 1.88 0.30 -18.94
N PRO A 137 1.73 -0.31 -20.14
CA PRO A 137 2.63 -1.38 -20.59
C PRO A 137 4.08 -0.92 -20.80
N PHE A 138 4.31 0.40 -20.92
CA PHE A 138 5.63 1.01 -21.04
C PHE A 138 6.42 1.07 -19.73
N MET A 139 5.85 0.61 -18.60
CA MET A 139 6.55 0.45 -17.33
C MET A 139 7.01 -1.01 -17.20
N PRO A 140 8.21 -1.37 -17.70
CA PRO A 140 8.71 -2.73 -17.59
C PRO A 140 9.03 -3.06 -16.14
N ILE A 141 8.95 -4.35 -15.83
CA ILE A 141 9.40 -4.88 -14.54
C ILE A 141 10.84 -5.36 -14.71
N GLU A 142 11.70 -4.89 -13.82
CA GLU A 142 13.08 -5.35 -13.75
C GLU A 142 13.11 -6.86 -13.52
N GLN A 143 13.91 -7.56 -14.32
CA GLN A 143 14.08 -9.01 -14.21
C GLN A 143 15.36 -9.28 -13.42
N PRO A 144 15.29 -9.46 -12.09
CA PRO A 144 16.48 -9.53 -11.24
C PRO A 144 17.35 -10.76 -11.52
N TRP A 145 16.82 -11.78 -12.21
CA TRP A 145 17.59 -12.93 -12.67
C TRP A 145 18.45 -12.66 -13.91
N LEU A 146 18.32 -11.49 -14.56
CA LEU A 146 19.16 -11.11 -15.70
C LEU A 146 20.37 -10.26 -15.30
N SER A 147 20.39 -9.69 -14.10
CA SER A 147 21.46 -8.80 -13.62
C SER A 147 22.63 -9.54 -12.93
N HIS A 148 22.61 -10.87 -12.92
CA HIS A 148 23.65 -11.72 -12.32
C HIS A 148 24.57 -12.41 -13.35
N ASN A 149 24.58 -11.96 -14.61
CA ASN A 149 25.55 -12.37 -15.63
C ASN A 149 26.72 -11.38 -15.72
#